data_AF-X1LIQ3-F1
#
_entry.id   AF-X1LIQ3-F1
#
_cell.length_a   1.000
_cell.length_b   1.000
_cell.length_c   1.000
_cell.angle_alpha   90.00
_cell.angle_beta   90.00
_cell.angle_gamma   90.00
#
_symmetry.space_group_name_H-M   'P 1'
#
loop_
_entity.id
_entity.type
_entity.pdbx_description
1 polymer ?
#
loop_
_entity_poly.entity_id
_entity_poly.type
_entity_poly.pdbx_seq_one_letter_code
_entity_poly.pdbx_strand_id
1 'polypeptide(L)'
;KYQEIFGKDNFYLDIQYHPNSKDQKIVNKELISISKKFGIPSVATNDVHYLKPEDAEAQDILMLINTGADPNDPERLTIKEDDFSMKSPEQMIKDFKNLPQAIENTQKIADACNFQFDLGKIKLPQFKVPSEKSPDEYLEELCYQGLKKRYSKSTKGILDRLNYEISVIKQAGFASYFLIVQDFVNWAKENRIIVGPGRGSVAGSLVAYLLNITKGEFQHT
;
A
#
# COMPACT_ATOMS: atom_id res chain seq x y z
N LYS A 1 -27.29 19.80 -7.60
CA LYS A 1 -26.56 19.12 -6.49
C LYS A 1 -25.20 18.56 -6.92
N TYR A 2 -25.07 17.37 -7.55
CA TYR A 2 -23.75 16.76 -7.75
C TYR A 2 -22.80 17.56 -8.66
N GLN A 3 -23.29 18.12 -9.77
CA GLN A 3 -22.48 19.03 -10.60
C GLN A 3 -22.03 20.30 -9.85
N GLU A 4 -22.77 20.74 -8.84
CA GLU A 4 -22.37 21.90 -8.00
C GLU A 4 -21.27 21.49 -7.01
N ILE A 5 -21.32 20.26 -6.50
CA ILE A 5 -20.34 19.72 -5.55
C ILE A 5 -19.01 19.42 -6.26
N PHE A 6 -19.05 18.71 -7.38
CA PHE A 6 -17.86 18.23 -8.06
C PHE A 6 -17.35 19.19 -9.14
N GLY A 7 -18.18 20.10 -9.63
CA GLY A 7 -17.90 20.92 -10.80
C GLY A 7 -18.42 20.28 -12.08
N LYS A 8 -18.75 21.12 -13.07
CA LYS A 8 -19.38 20.68 -14.33
C LYS A 8 -18.53 19.68 -15.12
N ASP A 9 -17.22 19.79 -15.03
CA ASP A 9 -16.27 18.98 -15.79
C ASP A 9 -15.77 17.74 -15.02
N ASN A 10 -16.22 17.54 -13.77
CA ASN A 10 -15.77 16.43 -12.91
C ASN A 10 -16.93 15.52 -12.47
N PHE A 11 -18.09 15.62 -13.10
CA PHE A 11 -19.23 14.76 -12.83
C PHE A 11 -19.74 14.12 -14.12
N TYR A 12 -19.76 12.79 -14.15
CA TYR A 12 -20.12 12.00 -15.31
C TYR A 12 -21.27 11.04 -14.96
N LEU A 13 -22.12 10.74 -15.94
CA LEU A 13 -23.10 9.67 -15.83
C LEU A 13 -22.47 8.38 -16.34
N ASP A 14 -22.29 7.42 -15.45
CA ASP A 14 -21.80 6.09 -15.79
C ASP A 14 -22.85 5.31 -16.60
N ILE A 15 -22.46 4.83 -17.77
CA ILE A 15 -23.29 4.02 -18.66
C ILE A 15 -22.55 2.69 -18.88
N GLN A 16 -23.24 1.59 -18.59
CA GLN A 16 -22.69 0.24 -18.70
C GLN A 16 -23.44 -0.57 -19.76
N TYR A 17 -22.73 -1.40 -20.52
CA TYR A 17 -23.35 -2.26 -21.55
C TYR A 17 -23.50 -3.69 -21.06
N HIS A 18 -24.60 -3.94 -20.35
CA HIS A 18 -25.04 -5.27 -19.92
C HIS A 18 -26.38 -5.61 -20.60
N PRO A 19 -26.37 -6.15 -21.84
CA PRO A 19 -27.56 -6.37 -22.65
C PRO A 19 -28.50 -7.46 -22.10
N ASN A 20 -28.07 -8.32 -21.19
CA ASN A 20 -28.92 -9.33 -20.56
C ASN A 20 -29.65 -8.76 -19.33
N SER A 21 -29.14 -7.69 -18.74
CA SER A 21 -29.80 -6.98 -17.63
C SER A 21 -30.92 -6.06 -18.14
N LYS A 22 -32.16 -6.34 -17.74
CA LYS A 22 -33.33 -5.52 -18.12
C LYS A 22 -33.29 -4.14 -17.47
N ASP A 23 -32.88 -4.10 -16.21
CA ASP A 23 -32.80 -2.85 -15.44
C ASP A 23 -31.72 -1.93 -16.01
N GLN A 24 -30.57 -2.49 -16.43
CA GLN A 24 -29.53 -1.71 -17.10
C GLN A 24 -30.04 -0.99 -18.36
N LYS A 25 -30.90 -1.63 -19.16
CA LYS A 25 -31.49 -0.98 -20.35
C LYS A 25 -32.41 0.19 -19.98
N ILE A 26 -33.21 0.04 -18.93
CA ILE A 26 -34.11 1.09 -18.44
C ILE A 26 -33.28 2.25 -17.90
N VAL A 27 -32.30 1.96 -17.03
CA VAL A 27 -31.41 2.95 -16.42
C VAL A 27 -30.62 3.70 -17.47
N ASN A 28 -29.99 3.01 -18.44
CA ASN A 28 -29.23 3.65 -19.52
C ASN A 28 -30.07 4.62 -20.32
N LYS A 29 -31.33 4.27 -20.65
CA LYS A 29 -32.23 5.14 -21.39
C LYS A 29 -32.50 6.44 -20.62
N GLU A 30 -32.77 6.33 -19.32
CA GLU A 30 -33.03 7.49 -18.47
C GLU A 30 -31.75 8.32 -18.24
N LEU A 31 -30.60 7.68 -18.03
CA LEU A 31 -29.32 8.38 -17.89
C LEU A 31 -28.94 9.15 -19.16
N ILE A 32 -29.18 8.60 -20.35
CA ILE A 32 -28.97 9.31 -21.61
C ILE A 32 -29.94 10.51 -21.72
N SER A 33 -31.19 10.37 -21.25
CA SER A 33 -32.16 11.48 -21.19
C SER A 33 -31.68 12.59 -20.24
N ILE A 34 -31.20 12.23 -19.06
CA ILE A 34 -30.65 13.13 -18.05
C ILE A 34 -29.40 13.84 -18.60
N SER A 35 -28.49 13.10 -19.25
CA SER A 35 -27.29 13.64 -19.91
C SER A 35 -27.66 14.77 -20.86
N LYS A 36 -28.63 14.54 -21.75
CA LYS A 36 -29.11 15.54 -22.72
C LYS A 36 -29.77 16.73 -22.04
N LYS A 37 -30.58 16.50 -21.01
CA LYS A 37 -31.35 17.55 -20.32
C LYS A 37 -30.45 18.51 -19.54
N PHE A 38 -29.41 17.99 -18.89
CA PHE A 38 -28.57 18.78 -17.97
C PHE A 38 -27.16 19.04 -18.52
N GLY A 39 -26.84 18.56 -19.73
CA GLY A 39 -25.53 18.67 -20.33
C GLY A 39 -24.44 17.94 -19.54
N ILE A 40 -24.79 16.85 -18.84
CA ILE A 40 -23.83 16.05 -18.08
C ILE A 40 -23.17 15.04 -19.03
N PRO A 41 -21.84 14.99 -19.14
CA PRO A 41 -21.17 14.01 -19.97
C PRO A 41 -21.41 12.58 -19.45
N SER A 42 -21.57 11.62 -20.37
CA SER A 42 -21.61 10.20 -20.02
C SER A 42 -20.23 9.58 -20.15
N VAL A 43 -19.95 8.54 -19.36
CA VAL A 43 -18.72 7.75 -19.42
C VAL A 43 -19.09 6.27 -19.56
N ALA A 44 -18.31 5.52 -20.35
CA ALA A 44 -18.52 4.09 -20.53
C ALA A 44 -17.71 3.28 -19.52
N THR A 45 -18.35 2.35 -18.81
CA THR A 45 -17.66 1.35 -17.98
C THR A 45 -18.27 -0.04 -18.19
N ASN A 46 -17.66 -1.07 -17.59
CA ASN A 46 -18.15 -2.46 -17.67
C ASN A 46 -18.24 -3.12 -16.28
N ASP A 47 -18.10 -2.34 -15.20
CA ASP A 47 -18.11 -2.80 -13.81
C ASP A 47 -17.33 -4.11 -13.59
N VAL A 48 -16.04 -4.08 -13.94
CA VAL A 48 -15.21 -5.29 -14.06
C VAL A 48 -14.98 -5.94 -12.70
N HIS A 49 -15.37 -7.21 -12.58
CA HIS A 49 -15.17 -8.03 -11.38
C HIS A 49 -14.19 -9.19 -11.58
N TYR A 50 -13.90 -9.55 -12.83
CA TYR A 50 -13.01 -10.65 -13.17
C TYR A 50 -12.28 -10.38 -14.49
N LEU A 51 -11.20 -11.13 -14.75
CA LEU A 51 -10.35 -10.86 -15.91
C LEU A 51 -10.97 -11.36 -17.21
N LYS A 52 -11.47 -12.60 -17.23
CA LYS A 52 -11.99 -13.22 -18.45
C LYS A 52 -13.41 -13.76 -18.28
N PRO A 53 -14.21 -13.86 -19.35
CA PRO A 53 -15.58 -14.37 -19.26
C PRO A 53 -15.70 -15.74 -18.58
N GLU A 54 -14.73 -16.63 -18.77
CA GLU A 54 -14.70 -17.95 -18.12
C GLU A 54 -14.56 -17.91 -16.59
N ASP A 55 -14.10 -16.80 -16.02
CA ASP A 55 -13.90 -16.65 -14.57
C ASP A 55 -15.22 -16.32 -13.82
N ALA A 56 -16.34 -16.14 -14.54
CA ALA A 56 -17.63 -15.76 -13.95
C ALA A 56 -18.13 -16.78 -12.90
N GLU A 57 -17.86 -18.08 -13.09
CA GLU A 57 -18.22 -19.10 -12.10
C GLU A 57 -17.39 -18.98 -10.82
N ALA A 58 -16.08 -18.74 -10.95
CA ALA A 58 -15.20 -18.54 -9.81
C ALA A 58 -15.61 -17.29 -9.00
N GLN A 59 -15.97 -16.20 -9.68
CA GLN A 59 -16.46 -15.00 -9.04
C GLN A 59 -17.77 -15.23 -8.26
N ASP A 60 -18.72 -15.98 -8.82
CA ASP A 60 -19.99 -16.30 -8.14
C ASP A 60 -19.76 -17.18 -6.90
N ILE A 61 -18.81 -18.13 -6.97
CA ILE A 61 -18.40 -18.92 -5.79
C ILE A 61 -17.78 -18.02 -4.72
N LEU A 62 -16.93 -17.07 -5.11
CA LEU A 62 -16.35 -16.10 -4.17
C LEU A 62 -17.44 -15.27 -3.47
N MET A 63 -18.47 -14.85 -4.21
CA MET A 63 -19.61 -14.13 -3.64
C MET A 63 -20.43 -14.99 -2.67
N LEU A 64 -20.68 -16.26 -2.99
CA LEU A 64 -21.35 -17.21 -2.11
C LEU A 64 -20.58 -17.38 -0.79
N ILE A 65 -19.26 -17.57 -0.86
CA ILE A 65 -18.41 -17.68 0.33
C ILE A 65 -18.48 -16.41 1.18
N ASN A 66 -18.44 -15.24 0.55
CA ASN A 66 -18.46 -13.96 1.26
C ASN A 66 -19.81 -13.64 1.91
N THR A 67 -20.91 -14.02 1.28
CA THR A 67 -22.28 -13.74 1.75
C THR A 67 -22.82 -14.85 2.67
N GLY A 68 -22.24 -16.05 2.62
CA GLY A 68 -22.77 -17.22 3.32
C GLY A 68 -24.14 -17.67 2.78
N ALA A 69 -24.52 -17.26 1.57
CA ALA A 69 -25.81 -17.59 0.97
C ALA A 69 -25.87 -19.06 0.51
N ASP A 70 -27.09 -19.62 0.48
CA ASP A 70 -27.33 -20.94 -0.13
C ASP A 70 -27.17 -20.84 -1.65
N PRO A 71 -26.36 -21.70 -2.30
CA PRO A 71 -26.23 -21.70 -3.76
C PRO A 71 -27.56 -21.91 -4.51
N ASN A 72 -28.57 -22.51 -3.87
CA ASN A 72 -29.88 -22.77 -4.43
C ASN A 72 -30.92 -21.69 -4.12
N ASP A 73 -30.57 -20.66 -3.34
CA ASP A 73 -31.48 -19.54 -3.07
C ASP A 73 -31.65 -18.70 -4.34
N PRO A 74 -32.86 -18.61 -4.93
CA PRO A 74 -33.10 -17.84 -6.14
C PRO A 74 -32.98 -16.32 -5.94
N GLU A 75 -33.07 -15.84 -4.69
CA GLU A 75 -32.94 -14.42 -4.34
C GLU A 75 -31.51 -14.06 -3.92
N ARG A 76 -30.56 -15.02 -3.98
CA ARG A 76 -29.18 -14.75 -3.62
C ARG A 76 -28.57 -13.71 -4.56
N LEU A 77 -27.68 -12.90 -4.01
CA LEU A 77 -26.90 -11.97 -4.80
C LEU A 77 -26.01 -12.76 -5.79
N THR A 78 -26.14 -12.46 -7.07
CA THR A 78 -25.31 -13.01 -8.15
C THR A 78 -25.12 -11.96 -9.24
N ILE A 79 -23.98 -12.04 -9.93
CA ILE A 79 -23.70 -11.21 -11.11
C ILE A 79 -23.58 -12.07 -12.38
N LYS A 80 -24.12 -13.31 -12.35
CA LYS A 80 -24.11 -14.21 -13.51
C LYS A 80 -25.08 -13.81 -14.63
N GLU A 81 -25.84 -12.72 -14.44
CA GLU A 81 -26.79 -12.24 -15.44
C GLU A 81 -26.12 -11.73 -16.72
N ASP A 82 -24.88 -11.25 -16.65
CA ASP A 82 -24.14 -10.71 -17.79
C ASP A 82 -22.62 -10.89 -17.62
N ASP A 83 -21.85 -10.37 -18.58
CA ASP A 83 -20.39 -10.41 -18.58
C ASP A 83 -19.74 -9.17 -17.94
N PHE A 84 -19.24 -9.36 -16.73
CA PHE A 84 -18.47 -8.40 -15.94
C PHE A 84 -16.95 -8.64 -16.03
N SER A 85 -16.47 -9.22 -17.15
CA SER A 85 -15.04 -9.39 -17.42
C SER A 85 -14.36 -8.11 -17.92
N MET A 86 -13.02 -8.14 -17.99
CA MET A 86 -12.22 -7.08 -18.60
C MET A 86 -12.27 -7.18 -20.13
N LYS A 87 -13.27 -6.54 -20.75
CA LYS A 87 -13.43 -6.48 -22.20
C LYS A 87 -12.29 -5.73 -22.90
N SER A 88 -12.01 -6.12 -24.15
CA SER A 88 -11.04 -5.41 -24.98
C SER A 88 -11.57 -4.03 -25.42
N PRO A 89 -10.68 -3.08 -25.77
CA PRO A 89 -11.09 -1.78 -26.31
C PRO A 89 -12.00 -1.91 -27.54
N GLU A 90 -11.73 -2.85 -28.44
CA GLU A 90 -12.52 -3.07 -29.66
C GLU A 90 -13.94 -3.51 -29.33
N GLN A 91 -14.09 -4.40 -28.34
CA GLN A 91 -15.40 -4.85 -27.88
C GLN A 91 -16.16 -3.72 -27.19
N MET A 92 -15.50 -2.92 -26.35
CA MET A 92 -16.11 -1.74 -25.71
C MET A 92 -16.57 -0.71 -26.74
N ILE A 93 -15.76 -0.41 -27.78
CA ILE A 93 -16.15 0.49 -28.87
C ILE A 93 -17.38 -0.05 -29.61
N LYS A 94 -17.43 -1.36 -29.87
CA LYS A 94 -18.56 -2.00 -30.54
C LYS A 94 -19.84 -1.95 -29.70
N ASP A 95 -19.74 -2.22 -28.41
CA ASP A 95 -20.83 -2.20 -27.43
C ASP A 95 -21.43 -0.77 -27.33
N PHE A 96 -20.57 0.25 -27.37
CA PHE A 96 -20.94 1.66 -27.28
C PHE A 96 -21.05 2.37 -28.65
N LYS A 97 -21.24 1.65 -29.76
CA LYS A 97 -21.32 2.24 -31.11
C LYS A 97 -22.38 3.35 -31.28
N ASN A 98 -23.43 3.32 -30.46
CA ASN A 98 -24.52 4.31 -30.47
C ASN A 98 -24.25 5.50 -29.53
N LEU A 99 -23.16 5.46 -28.76
CA LEU A 99 -22.76 6.47 -27.77
C LEU A 99 -21.22 6.61 -27.72
N PRO A 100 -20.54 6.86 -28.85
CA PRO A 100 -19.07 6.84 -28.92
C PRO A 100 -18.40 7.85 -27.97
N GLN A 101 -19.05 8.98 -27.69
CA GLN A 101 -18.54 9.98 -26.76
C GLN A 101 -18.36 9.46 -25.33
N ALA A 102 -19.07 8.39 -24.93
CA ALA A 102 -18.90 7.78 -23.62
C ALA A 102 -17.54 7.08 -23.51
N ILE A 103 -17.06 6.47 -24.61
CA ILE A 103 -15.71 5.89 -24.72
C ILE A 103 -14.67 7.02 -24.75
N GLU A 104 -14.87 8.08 -25.52
CA GLU A 104 -13.92 9.22 -25.53
C GLU A 104 -13.73 9.84 -24.14
N ASN A 105 -14.81 9.91 -23.35
CA ASN A 105 -14.74 10.45 -22.00
C ASN A 105 -13.97 9.55 -21.04
N THR A 106 -13.89 8.22 -21.26
CA THR A 106 -13.01 7.35 -20.45
C THR A 106 -11.56 7.76 -20.61
N GLN A 107 -11.12 7.99 -21.85
CA GLN A 107 -9.76 8.43 -22.15
C GLN A 107 -9.49 9.83 -21.57
N LYS A 108 -10.43 10.78 -21.71
CA LYS A 108 -10.28 12.12 -21.10
C LYS A 108 -10.10 12.06 -19.58
N ILE A 109 -10.87 11.20 -18.90
CA ILE A 109 -10.74 10.99 -17.45
C ILE A 109 -9.37 10.37 -17.13
N ALA A 110 -8.96 9.35 -17.89
CA ALA A 110 -7.64 8.73 -17.70
C ALA A 110 -6.49 9.75 -17.87
N ASP A 111 -6.57 10.60 -18.89
CA ASP A 111 -5.58 11.65 -19.16
C ASP A 111 -5.54 12.74 -18.06
N ALA A 112 -6.68 13.03 -17.43
CA ALA A 112 -6.78 13.99 -16.34
C ALA A 112 -6.24 13.42 -15.00
N CYS A 113 -6.27 12.10 -14.82
CA CYS A 113 -5.82 11.42 -13.62
C CYS A 113 -4.29 11.33 -13.55
N ASN A 114 -3.64 12.35 -13.00
CA ASN A 114 -2.20 12.35 -12.73
C ASN A 114 -1.92 12.32 -11.22
N PHE A 115 -1.80 11.11 -10.67
CA PHE A 115 -1.38 10.90 -9.28
C PHE A 115 -0.05 10.14 -9.24
N GLN A 116 0.94 10.69 -8.54
CA GLN A 116 2.25 10.06 -8.38
C GLN A 116 2.47 9.62 -6.93
N PHE A 117 2.73 8.32 -6.74
CA PHE A 117 3.17 7.81 -5.45
C PHE A 117 4.63 8.22 -5.20
N ASP A 118 4.87 8.78 -4.02
CA ASP A 118 6.20 9.10 -3.54
C ASP A 118 6.83 7.86 -2.86
N LEU A 119 7.25 6.90 -3.69
CA LEU A 119 7.82 5.64 -3.24
C LEU A 119 9.31 5.79 -2.88
N GLY A 120 9.78 4.96 -1.94
CA GLY A 120 11.19 4.92 -1.55
C GLY A 120 11.64 6.04 -0.61
N LYS A 121 10.79 7.01 -0.28
CA LYS A 121 11.08 7.98 0.78
C LYS A 121 10.84 7.37 2.16
N ILE A 122 11.94 7.12 2.85
CA ILE A 122 11.95 6.66 4.23
C ILE A 122 11.44 7.81 5.13
N LYS A 123 10.32 7.58 5.81
CA LYS A 123 9.76 8.49 6.83
C LYS A 123 9.95 7.88 8.20
N LEU A 124 11.11 8.10 8.80
CA LEU A 124 11.40 7.61 10.15
C LEU A 124 10.87 8.59 11.20
N PRO A 125 10.24 8.09 12.27
CA PRO A 125 10.00 8.89 13.47
C PRO A 125 11.33 9.38 14.05
N GLN A 126 11.32 10.59 14.60
CA GLN A 126 12.48 11.15 15.30
C GLN A 126 12.53 10.62 16.73
N PHE A 127 13.69 10.12 17.14
CA PHE A 127 13.91 9.73 18.53
C PHE A 127 14.24 10.97 19.38
N LYS A 128 13.54 11.15 20.49
CA LYS A 128 13.82 12.25 21.42
C LYS A 128 15.05 11.89 22.26
N VAL A 129 16.13 12.63 22.07
CA VAL A 129 17.36 12.43 22.85
C VAL A 129 17.36 13.32 24.10
N PRO A 130 17.92 12.87 25.24
CA PRO A 130 17.83 13.56 26.54
C PRO A 130 18.71 14.82 26.67
N SER A 131 19.44 15.22 25.63
CA SER A 131 20.36 16.38 25.63
C SER A 131 20.21 17.16 24.31
N GLU A 132 20.81 18.35 24.16
CA GLU A 132 20.86 19.09 22.89
C GLU A 132 21.72 18.41 21.80
N LYS A 133 21.89 17.09 21.89
CA LYS A 133 22.62 16.27 20.92
C LYS A 133 21.76 15.97 19.70
N SER A 134 22.42 15.63 18.62
CA SER A 134 21.80 14.94 17.49
C SER A 134 21.59 13.45 17.79
N PRO A 135 20.64 12.78 17.10
CA PRO A 135 20.50 11.32 17.16
C PRO A 135 21.81 10.57 16.86
N ASP A 136 22.64 11.08 15.95
CA ASP A 136 23.93 10.49 15.60
C ASP A 136 24.91 10.53 16.78
N GLU A 137 25.04 11.67 17.44
CA GLU A 137 25.93 11.83 18.62
C GLU A 137 25.47 10.97 19.79
N TYR A 138 24.15 10.88 20.01
CA TYR A 138 23.61 10.05 21.08
C TYR A 138 23.78 8.55 20.79
N LEU A 139 23.58 8.13 19.54
CA LEU A 139 23.86 6.76 19.11
C LEU A 139 25.33 6.39 19.35
N GLU A 140 26.25 7.26 18.94
CA GLU A 140 27.68 7.07 19.13
C GLU A 140 28.05 6.93 20.61
N GLU A 141 27.51 7.80 21.47
CA GLU A 141 27.70 7.71 22.92
C GLU A 141 27.25 6.36 23.48
N LEU A 142 26.03 5.91 23.15
CA LEU A 142 25.49 4.63 23.62
C LEU A 142 26.33 3.45 23.12
N CYS A 143 26.83 3.51 21.89
CA CYS A 143 27.75 2.52 21.34
C CYS A 143 29.04 2.42 22.16
N TYR A 144 29.69 3.54 22.47
CA TYR A 144 30.91 3.54 23.30
C TYR A 144 30.64 3.07 24.74
N GLN A 145 29.48 3.39 25.31
CA GLN A 145 29.07 2.85 26.60
C GLN A 145 28.85 1.34 26.53
N GLY A 146 28.19 0.84 25.49
CA GLY A 146 28.00 -0.59 25.23
C GLY A 146 29.33 -1.32 25.03
N LEU A 147 30.28 -0.70 24.34
CA LEU A 147 31.63 -1.23 24.11
C LEU A 147 32.35 -1.48 25.44
N LYS A 148 32.32 -0.50 26.36
CA LYS A 148 32.91 -0.64 27.70
C LYS A 148 32.24 -1.71 28.56
N LYS A 149 30.94 -1.97 28.35
CA LYS A 149 30.18 -3.00 29.08
C LYS A 149 30.46 -4.41 28.57
N ARG A 150 30.67 -4.56 27.25
CA ARG A 150 30.79 -5.88 26.59
C ARG A 150 32.24 -6.32 26.37
N TYR A 151 33.18 -5.39 26.27
CA TYR A 151 34.59 -5.67 26.03
C TYR A 151 35.46 -5.13 27.15
N SER A 152 36.28 -6.00 27.76
CA SER A 152 37.25 -5.62 28.79
C SER A 152 38.47 -4.88 28.22
N LYS A 153 38.82 -5.13 26.96
CA LYS A 153 39.82 -4.38 26.18
C LYS A 153 39.33 -4.21 24.74
N SER A 154 39.26 -2.96 24.27
CA SER A 154 38.94 -2.66 22.88
C SER A 154 40.19 -2.77 22.02
N THR A 155 40.21 -3.71 21.07
CA THR A 155 41.29 -3.80 20.08
C THR A 155 41.08 -2.77 18.96
N LYS A 156 42.16 -2.44 18.23
CA LYS A 156 42.08 -1.52 17.09
C LYS A 156 41.03 -1.97 16.06
N GLY A 157 40.97 -3.26 15.75
CA GLY A 157 39.98 -3.80 14.79
C GLY A 157 38.52 -3.60 15.20
N ILE A 158 38.20 -3.69 16.50
CA ILE A 158 36.85 -3.46 17.01
C ILE A 158 36.48 -1.98 16.88
N LEU A 159 37.41 -1.08 17.21
CA LEU A 159 37.20 0.37 17.10
C LEU A 159 37.04 0.81 15.63
N ASP A 160 37.90 0.32 14.74
CA ASP A 160 37.83 0.60 13.30
C ASP A 160 36.48 0.14 12.73
N ARG A 161 36.01 -1.05 13.12
CA ARG A 161 34.70 -1.56 12.72
C ARG A 161 33.53 -0.74 13.27
N LEU A 162 33.58 -0.35 14.55
CA LEU A 162 32.55 0.46 15.17
C LEU A 162 32.42 1.82 14.46
N ASN A 163 33.54 2.49 14.23
CA ASN A 163 33.59 3.78 13.53
C ASN A 163 33.07 3.67 12.09
N TYR A 164 33.40 2.58 11.40
CA TYR A 164 32.86 2.30 10.08
C TYR A 164 31.33 2.16 10.11
N GLU A 165 30.77 1.32 10.99
CA GLU A 165 29.31 1.13 11.07
C GLU A 165 28.57 2.41 11.47
N ILE A 166 29.07 3.17 12.45
CA ILE A 166 28.49 4.46 12.86
C ILE A 166 28.47 5.44 11.68
N SER A 167 29.56 5.54 10.91
CA SER A 167 29.62 6.46 9.77
C SER A 167 28.62 6.10 8.67
N VAL A 168 28.43 4.80 8.38
CA VAL A 168 27.44 4.31 7.42
C VAL A 168 26.01 4.60 7.91
N ILE A 169 25.70 4.35 9.19
CA ILE A 169 24.39 4.62 9.78
C ILE A 169 24.04 6.11 9.71
N LYS A 170 25.02 6.97 10.00
CA LYS A 170 24.90 8.42 9.91
C LYS A 170 24.63 8.88 8.48
N GLN A 171 25.41 8.39 7.51
CA GLN A 171 25.22 8.72 6.10
C GLN A 171 23.83 8.30 5.59
N ALA A 172 23.31 7.17 6.07
CA ALA A 172 22.00 6.67 5.70
C ALA A 172 20.83 7.32 6.47
N GLY A 173 21.10 8.16 7.47
CA GLY A 173 20.06 8.80 8.29
C GLY A 173 19.31 7.85 9.23
N PHE A 174 19.93 6.72 9.60
CA PHE A 174 19.29 5.65 10.37
C PHE A 174 19.51 5.71 11.88
N ALA A 175 20.18 6.73 12.41
CA ALA A 175 20.46 6.81 13.85
C ALA A 175 19.17 6.76 14.71
N SER A 176 18.15 7.54 14.34
CA SER A 176 16.85 7.50 15.03
C SER A 176 16.20 6.11 15.00
N TYR A 177 16.34 5.36 13.89
CA TYR A 177 15.84 4.00 13.80
C TYR A 177 16.53 3.07 14.81
N PHE A 178 17.87 3.12 14.88
CA PHE A 178 18.61 2.31 15.85
C PHE A 178 18.27 2.67 17.30
N LEU A 179 18.10 3.96 17.60
CA LEU A 179 17.73 4.42 18.94
C LEU A 179 16.33 3.94 19.34
N ILE A 180 15.35 4.02 18.43
CA ILE A 180 14.00 3.51 18.68
C ILE A 180 14.04 2.00 18.94
N VAL A 181 14.75 1.25 18.09
CA VAL A 181 14.86 -0.21 18.24
C VAL A 181 15.54 -0.59 19.55
N GLN A 182 16.63 0.10 19.90
CA GLN A 182 17.33 -0.12 21.15
C GLN A 182 16.44 0.16 22.36
N ASP A 183 15.66 1.25 22.34
CA ASP A 183 14.79 1.66 23.45
C ASP A 183 13.73 0.61 23.76
N PHE A 184 12.89 0.24 22.78
CA PHE A 184 11.83 -0.74 23.04
C PHE A 184 12.37 -2.15 23.33
N VAL A 185 13.51 -2.55 22.73
CA VAL A 185 14.12 -3.85 23.02
C VAL A 185 14.62 -3.90 24.47
N ASN A 186 15.25 -2.83 24.95
CA ASN A 186 15.74 -2.79 26.32
C ASN A 186 14.61 -2.66 27.32
N TRP A 187 13.61 -1.82 27.05
CA TRP A 187 12.40 -1.74 27.86
C TRP A 187 11.70 -3.10 27.98
N ALA A 188 11.55 -3.85 26.87
CA ALA A 188 10.97 -5.18 26.90
C ALA A 188 11.77 -6.15 27.80
N LYS A 189 13.10 -6.16 27.68
CA LYS A 189 13.98 -6.99 28.52
C LYS A 189 13.86 -6.64 30.01
N GLU A 190 13.83 -5.35 30.35
CA GLU A 190 13.68 -4.86 31.72
C GLU A 190 12.32 -5.24 32.32
N ASN A 191 11.27 -5.26 31.49
CA ASN A 191 9.92 -5.66 31.86
C ASN A 191 9.66 -7.17 31.70
N ARG A 192 10.71 -7.99 31.56
CA ARG A 192 10.65 -9.46 31.46
C ARG A 192 9.82 -9.96 30.27
N ILE A 193 9.69 -9.16 29.22
CA ILE A 193 9.10 -9.55 27.94
C ILE A 193 10.20 -10.20 27.09
N ILE A 194 9.94 -11.42 26.61
CA ILE A 194 10.90 -12.20 25.85
C ILE A 194 11.10 -11.59 24.46
N VAL A 195 12.33 -11.19 24.17
CA VAL A 195 12.76 -10.78 22.82
C VAL A 195 13.74 -11.81 22.24
N GLY A 196 13.60 -12.07 20.94
CA GLY A 196 14.48 -12.99 20.21
C GLY A 196 15.94 -12.50 20.19
N PRO A 197 16.90 -13.37 19.81
CA PRO A 197 18.33 -13.02 19.81
C PRO A 197 18.77 -12.04 18.70
N GLY A 198 17.85 -11.63 17.82
CA GLY A 198 18.14 -10.98 16.54
C GLY A 198 18.02 -11.96 15.36
N ARG A 199 17.49 -11.49 14.23
CA ARG A 199 17.31 -12.26 12.97
C ARG A 199 17.60 -11.34 11.78
N GLY A 200 17.96 -11.92 10.64
CA GLY A 200 18.32 -11.16 9.44
C GLY A 200 19.71 -10.51 9.53
N SER A 201 19.99 -9.57 8.62
CA SER A 201 21.30 -8.92 8.49
C SER A 201 21.76 -8.14 9.73
N VAL A 202 20.83 -7.71 10.59
CA VAL A 202 21.13 -6.95 11.81
C VAL A 202 21.98 -7.75 12.82
N ALA A 203 21.95 -9.09 12.75
CA ALA A 203 22.77 -9.95 13.61
C ALA A 203 24.29 -9.77 13.38
N GLY A 204 24.69 -9.27 12.21
CA GLY A 204 26.09 -8.99 11.87
C GLY A 204 26.58 -7.58 12.22
N SER A 205 25.72 -6.72 12.80
CA SER A 205 26.10 -5.35 13.18
C SER A 205 26.67 -5.30 14.60
N LEU A 206 27.89 -4.77 14.71
CA LEU A 206 28.50 -4.46 16.00
C LEU A 206 27.68 -3.40 16.74
N VAL A 207 27.18 -2.36 16.06
CA VAL A 207 26.30 -1.34 16.66
C VAL A 207 25.07 -1.98 17.29
N ALA A 208 24.39 -2.89 16.59
CA ALA A 208 23.21 -3.59 17.13
C ALA A 208 23.54 -4.43 18.37
N TYR A 209 24.71 -5.10 18.38
CA TYR A 209 25.17 -5.87 19.53
C TYR A 209 25.47 -4.97 20.74
N LEU A 210 26.22 -3.88 20.54
CA LEU A 210 26.58 -2.93 21.60
C LEU A 210 25.37 -2.25 22.22
N LEU A 211 24.36 -1.92 21.42
CA LEU A 211 23.08 -1.35 21.85
C LEU A 211 22.14 -2.36 22.51
N ASN A 212 22.56 -3.63 22.64
CA ASN A 212 21.73 -4.71 23.17
C ASN A 212 20.46 -4.95 22.35
N ILE A 213 20.49 -4.68 21.05
CA ILE A 213 19.42 -5.07 20.12
C ILE A 213 19.53 -6.57 19.83
N THR A 214 20.75 -7.08 19.64
CA THR A 214 21.04 -8.50 19.38
C THR A 214 21.79 -9.15 20.54
N LYS A 215 21.76 -10.49 20.61
CA LYS A 215 22.45 -11.27 21.67
C LYS A 215 23.79 -11.86 21.21
N GLY A 216 23.96 -12.12 19.91
CA GLY A 216 25.16 -12.78 19.38
C GLY A 216 26.31 -11.81 19.19
N GLU A 217 27.49 -12.18 19.68
CA GLU A 217 28.75 -11.56 19.31
C GLU A 217 29.17 -12.08 17.92
N PHE A 218 29.63 -11.19 17.05
CA PHE A 218 30.18 -11.59 15.76
C PHE A 218 31.47 -12.40 15.99
N GLN A 219 31.46 -13.70 15.67
CA GLN A 219 32.68 -14.49 15.59
C GLN A 219 33.33 -14.23 14.23
N HIS A 220 34.51 -13.61 14.23
CA HIS A 220 35.38 -13.57 13.06
C HIS A 220 35.76 -15.01 12.67
N THR A 221 35.26 -15.47 11.52
CA THR A 221 36.09 -16.24 10.58
C THR A 221 37.05 -15.28 9.89
#